data_AF-A0A961H8G8-F1
#
_entry.id   AF-A0A961H8G8-F1
#
_cell.length_a   1.000
_cell.length_b   1.000
_cell.length_c   1.000
_cell.angle_alpha   90.00
_cell.angle_beta   90.00
_cell.angle_gamma   90.00
#
_symmetry.space_group_name_H-M   'P 1'
#
loop_
_entity.id
_entity.type
_entity.pdbx_description
1 polymer ?
#
loop_
_entity_poly.entity_id
_entity_poly.type
_entity_poly.pdbx_seq_one_letter_code
_entity_poly.pdbx_strand_id
1 'polypeptide(L)' 'EVGEQLLRAVEADPELQISIDVTTKTLEVPALDLKVEFPLSDNAQHRLVNGLDDIGITLSHADEIAAYESTRPAWMPTTR' A
#
# COMPACT_ATOMS: atom_id res chain seq x y z
N GLU A 1 1.97 19.89 12.44
CA GLU A 1 0.88 20.87 12.38
C GLU A 1 -0.44 20.26 11.92
N VAL A 2 -0.56 19.81 10.65
CA VAL A 2 -1.79 19.16 10.17
C VAL A 2 -2.21 17.93 10.99
N GLY A 3 -1.27 17.06 11.36
CA GLY A 3 -1.59 15.87 12.17
C GLY A 3 -2.18 16.19 13.55
N GLU A 4 -1.73 17.26 14.20
CA GLU A 4 -2.30 17.69 15.49
C GLU A 4 -3.70 18.28 15.32
N GLN A 5 -3.93 19.02 14.24
CA GLN A 5 -5.25 19.55 13.90
C GLN A 5 -6.25 18.41 13.66
N LEU A 6 -5.86 17.39 12.89
CA LEU A 6 -6.68 16.20 12.66
C LEU A 6 -6.98 15.47 13.96
N LEU A 7 -5.97 15.29 14.84
CA LEU A 7 -6.16 14.62 16.11
C LEU A 7 -7.20 15.34 16.99
N ARG A 8 -7.08 16.67 17.14
CA ARG A 8 -8.06 17.47 17.89
C ARG A 8 -9.45 17.42 17.28
N ALA A 9 -9.55 17.39 15.95
CA ALA A 9 -10.82 17.31 15.25
C ALA A 9 -11.52 15.97 15.48
N VAL A 10 -10.78 14.85 15.44
CA VAL A 10 -11.29 13.51 15.75
C VAL A 10 -11.67 13.37 17.24
N GLU A 11 -10.93 14.01 18.15
CA GLU A 11 -11.28 14.04 19.57
C GLU A 11 -12.59 14.81 19.84
N ALA A 12 -12.82 15.90 19.11
CA ALA A 12 -14.04 16.70 19.22
C ALA A 12 -15.26 16.04 18.55
N ASP A 13 -15.03 15.37 17.41
CA ASP A 13 -16.04 14.65 16.65
C ASP A 13 -15.52 13.26 16.22
N PRO A 14 -15.87 12.20 16.96
CA PRO A 14 -15.48 10.83 16.62
C PRO A 14 -16.06 10.31 15.30
N GLU A 15 -17.10 10.96 14.75
CA GLU A 15 -17.72 10.58 13.48
C GLU A 15 -17.08 11.34 12.29
N LEU A 16 -16.05 12.15 12.54
CA LEU A 16 -15.34 12.91 11.51
C LEU A 16 -14.83 12.00 10.39
N GLN A 17 -15.26 12.29 9.16
CA GLN A 17 -14.79 11.57 7.98
C GLN A 17 -13.51 12.19 7.42
N ILE A 18 -12.50 11.34 7.23
CA ILE A 18 -11.24 11.67 6.59
C ILE A 18 -11.11 10.80 5.34
N SER A 19 -11.01 11.43 4.18
CA SER A 19 -10.79 10.76 2.91
C SER A 19 -9.30 10.76 2.57
N ILE A 20 -8.75 9.59 2.23
CA ILE A 20 -7.34 9.43 1.83
C ILE A 20 -7.33 8.82 0.44
N ASP A 21 -6.89 9.60 -0.54
CA ASP A 21 -6.64 9.12 -1.90
C ASP A 21 -5.15 8.78 -2.06
N VAL A 22 -4.88 7.48 -2.18
CA VAL A 22 -3.53 6.95 -2.34
C VAL A 22 -3.03 7.12 -3.78
N THR A 23 -3.91 7.21 -4.77
CA THR A 23 -3.55 7.41 -6.17
C THR A 23 -3.03 8.82 -6.41
N THR A 24 -3.64 9.82 -5.79
CA THR A 24 -3.19 11.23 -5.89
C THR A 24 -2.31 11.68 -4.74
N LYS A 25 -2.11 10.83 -3.71
CA LYS A 25 -1.38 11.15 -2.47
C LYS A 25 -1.99 12.36 -1.74
N THR A 26 -3.32 12.46 -1.75
CA THR A 26 -4.06 13.56 -1.12
C THR A 26 -4.91 13.09 0.04
N LEU A 27 -4.99 13.92 1.08
CA LEU A 27 -5.87 13.77 2.22
C LEU A 27 -6.89 14.92 2.20
N GLU A 28 -8.17 14.59 2.37
CA GLU A 28 -9.28 15.54 2.38
C GLU A 28 -10.15 15.35 3.61
N VAL A 29 -10.48 16.46 4.28
CA VAL A 29 -11.42 16.50 5.40
C VAL A 29 -12.44 17.62 5.14
N PRO A 30 -13.59 17.29 4.52
CA PRO A 30 -14.59 18.29 4.14
C PRO A 30 -15.08 19.16 5.29
N ALA A 31 -15.22 18.60 6.49
CA ALA A 31 -15.68 19.32 7.68
C ALA A 31 -14.69 20.42 8.15
N LEU A 32 -13.43 20.34 7.74
CA LEU A 32 -12.38 21.31 8.06
C LEU A 32 -11.96 22.17 6.86
N ASP A 33 -12.62 22.01 5.70
CA ASP A 33 -12.21 22.58 4.41
C ASP A 33 -10.71 22.34 4.11
N LEU A 34 -10.22 21.16 4.49
CA LEU A 34 -8.81 20.81 4.44
C LEU A 34 -8.55 19.84 3.30
N LYS A 35 -7.63 20.22 2.40
CA LYS A 35 -7.07 19.36 1.36
C LYS A 35 -5.57 19.54 1.29
N VAL A 36 -4.82 18.46 1.53
CA VAL A 36 -3.36 18.50 1.58
C VAL A 36 -2.76 17.27 0.89
N GLU A 37 -1.55 17.42 0.35
CA GLU A 37 -0.75 16.28 -0.09
C GLU A 37 0.01 15.68 1.10
N PHE A 38 0.22 14.37 1.05
CA PHE A 38 1.01 13.67 2.07
C PHE A 38 2.18 12.90 1.42
N PRO A 39 3.32 12.78 2.11
CA PRO A 39 4.46 12.06 1.60
C PRO A 39 4.17 10.55 1.57
N LEU A 40 4.30 9.95 0.39
CA LEU A 40 4.23 8.51 0.19
C LEU A 40 5.26 8.10 -0.87
N SER A 41 6.07 7.09 -0.56
CA SER A 41 7.04 6.56 -1.53
C SER A 41 6.34 5.85 -2.68
N ASP A 42 6.92 5.91 -3.87
CA ASP A 42 6.30 5.34 -5.07
C ASP A 42 6.13 3.82 -4.97
N ASN A 43 7.06 3.13 -4.30
CA ASN A 43 6.92 1.70 -4.02
C ASN A 43 5.74 1.40 -3.09
N ALA A 44 5.55 2.19 -2.02
CA ALA A 44 4.41 2.02 -1.11
C ALA A 44 3.09 2.34 -1.81
N GLN A 45 3.05 3.41 -2.63
CA GLN A 45 1.89 3.74 -3.46
C GLN A 45 1.55 2.61 -4.42
N HIS A 46 2.53 2.11 -5.18
CA HIS A 46 2.33 1.03 -6.14
C HIS A 46 1.79 -0.23 -5.45
N ARG A 47 2.32 -0.57 -4.26
CA ARG A 47 1.82 -1.70 -3.47
C ARG A 47 0.36 -1.51 -3.04
N LEU A 48 0.02 -0.36 -2.47
CA LEU A 48 -1.34 -0.08 -1.99
C LEU A 48 -2.36 -0.02 -3.14
N VAL A 49 -2.01 0.63 -4.25
CA VAL A 49 -2.90 0.79 -5.41
C VAL A 49 -3.15 -0.54 -6.12
N ASN A 50 -2.14 -1.41 -6.22
CA ASN A 50 -2.26 -2.70 -6.89
C ASN A 50 -2.60 -3.86 -5.95
N GLY A 51 -2.76 -3.60 -4.65
CA GLY A 51 -3.00 -4.65 -3.64
C GLY A 51 -1.85 -5.65 -3.51
N LEU A 52 -0.61 -5.22 -3.76
CA LEU A 52 0.56 -6.09 -3.74
C LEU A 52 1.16 -6.21 -2.34
N ASP A 53 1.36 -7.44 -1.91
CA ASP A 53 2.23 -7.82 -0.81
C ASP A 53 3.52 -8.49 -1.34
N ASP A 54 4.35 -9.00 -0.44
CA ASP A 54 5.60 -9.66 -0.83
C ASP A 54 5.35 -10.95 -1.66
N ILE A 55 4.25 -11.66 -1.39
CA ILE A 55 3.84 -12.83 -2.17
C ILE A 55 3.39 -12.41 -3.56
N GLY A 56 2.55 -11.38 -3.68
CA GLY A 56 2.07 -10.84 -4.95
C GLY A 56 3.21 -10.32 -5.83
N ILE A 57 4.22 -9.68 -5.24
CA ILE A 57 5.45 -9.28 -5.95
C ILE A 57 6.26 -10.49 -6.39
N THR A 58 6.32 -11.54 -5.58
CA THR A 58 6.98 -12.80 -5.99
C THR A 58 6.23 -13.43 -7.16
N LEU A 59 4.90 -13.47 -7.09
CA LEU A 59 4.03 -14.06 -8.11
C LEU A 59 4.00 -13.27 -9.42
N SER A 60 4.40 -11.98 -9.43
CA SER A 60 4.61 -11.26 -10.69
C SER A 60 5.70 -11.88 -11.58
N HIS A 61 6.55 -12.74 -11.00
CA HIS A 61 7.60 -13.49 -11.69
C HIS A 61 7.27 -14.98 -11.84
N ALA A 62 5.98 -15.36 -11.73
CA ALA A 62 5.57 -16.77 -11.73
C ALA A 62 6.07 -17.56 -12.95
N ASP A 63 6.07 -16.96 -14.14
CA ASP A 63 6.57 -17.61 -15.36
C ASP A 63 8.10 -17.83 -15.32
N GLU A 64 8.86 -16.86 -14.79
CA GLU A 64 10.32 -16.99 -14.62
C GLU A 64 10.67 -18.03 -13.56
N ILE A 65 9.90 -18.05 -12.47
CA ILE A 65 10.01 -19.07 -11.41
C ILE A 65 9.75 -20.45 -12.01
N ALA A 66 8.65 -20.63 -12.75
CA ALA A 66 8.31 -21.89 -13.39
C ALA A 66 9.38 -22.35 -14.41
N ALA A 67 9.89 -21.42 -15.22
CA ALA A 67 10.97 -21.69 -16.16
C ALA A 67 12.24 -22.17 -15.45
N TYR A 68 12.64 -21.47 -14.38
CA TYR A 68 13.79 -21.87 -13.56
C TYR A 68 13.58 -23.24 -12.92
N GLU A 69 12.42 -23.47 -12.30
CA GLU A 69 12.09 -24.74 -11.64
C GLU A 69 12.08 -25.94 -12.61
N SER A 70 11.68 -25.73 -13.86
CA SER A 70 11.70 -26.79 -14.89
C SER A 70 13.10 -27.32 -15.21
N THR A 71 14.14 -26.51 -14.98
CA THR A 71 15.54 -26.87 -15.24
C THR A 71 16.23 -27.52 -14.04
N ARG A 72 15.55 -27.59 -12.89
CA ARG A 72 16.15 -27.97 -11.61
C ARG A 72 16.36 -29.50 -11.53
N PRO A 73 17.59 -30.00 -11.31
CA PRO A 73 17.86 -31.43 -11.24
C PRO A 73 17.09 -32.14 -10.11
N ALA A 74 16.57 -33.34 -10.40
CA ALA A 74 15.70 -34.09 -9.48
C ALA A 74 16.38 -34.55 -8.16
N TRP A 75 17.70 -34.54 -8.09
CA TRP A 75 18.45 -34.89 -6.87
C TRP A 75 18.57 -33.73 -5.87
N MET A 76 18.18 -32.51 -6.25
CA MET A 76 18.19 -31.37 -5.34
C MET A 76 17.06 -31.46 -4.30
N PRO A 77 17.24 -30.91 -3.09
CA PRO A 77 16.21 -30.90 -2.07
C PRO A 77 14.92 -30.22 -2.55
N THR A 78 13.79 -30.87 -2.29
CA THR A 78 12.43 -30.36 -2.48
C THR A 78 11.71 -30.29 -1.14
N THR A 79 11.11 -29.14 -0.82
CA THR A 79 10.23 -29.00 0.34
C THR A 79 8.85 -29.59 -0.02
N ARG A 80 8.28 -30.41 0.86
CA ARG A 80 6.91 -30.94 0.73
C ARG A 80 5.93 -30.09 1.53
#